data_AF-A0A8B7QMG6-F1
#
_entry.id   AF-A0A8B7QMG6-F1
#
_cell.length_a   1.000
_cell.length_b   1.000
_cell.length_c   1.000
_cell.angle_alpha   90.00
_cell.angle_beta   90.00
_cell.angle_gamma   90.00
#
_symmetry.space_group_name_H-M   'P 1'
#
loop_
_entity.id
_entity.type
_entity.pdbx_description
1 polymer ?
#
loop_
_entity_poly.entity_id
_entity_poly.type
_entity_poly.pdbx_seq_one_letter_code
_entity_poly.pdbx_strand_id
1 'polypeptide(L)'
;MLRNSTRCYCEDGFEVKEDGRSCKDQDECAIYGTCSQTCRNTYGSYACSCVEGYIMQPDNKSCRAKSEPTDRPPMLLIANSETIEVYYLNGSKMATLSSINGNEIHTLDFIYNEDMICWIQSRESSNQLKCIQITRTGRLTDEWTINILQSFH
;
A
#
# COMPACT_ATOMS: atom_id res chain seq x y z
N MET A 1 45.01 -24.02 -20.17
CA MET A 1 44.56 -23.30 -18.97
C MET A 1 44.87 -21.81 -19.16
N LEU A 2 43.95 -21.04 -19.72
CA LEU A 2 44.06 -19.58 -19.94
C LEU A 2 42.69 -19.02 -19.52
N ARG A 3 42.52 -18.00 -18.67
CA ARG A 3 43.34 -16.84 -18.31
C ARG A 3 43.03 -16.42 -16.88
N ASN A 4 44.03 -15.89 -16.19
CA ASN A 4 43.86 -15.05 -15.00
C ASN A 4 43.07 -13.79 -15.41
N SER A 5 41.81 -13.68 -14.99
CA SER A 5 40.95 -12.54 -15.33
C SER A 5 41.09 -11.46 -14.24
N THR A 6 41.98 -10.50 -14.43
CA THR A 6 42.03 -9.28 -13.60
C THR A 6 40.78 -8.45 -13.86
N ARG A 7 39.94 -8.25 -12.84
CA ARG A 7 38.75 -7.38 -12.91
C ARG A 7 39.05 -6.04 -12.23
N CYS A 8 38.70 -4.95 -12.89
CA CYS A 8 38.66 -3.63 -12.28
C CYS A 8 37.42 -3.52 -11.38
N TYR A 9 37.56 -2.80 -10.27
CA TYR A 9 36.46 -2.46 -9.37
C TYR A 9 36.40 -0.94 -9.21
N CYS A 10 35.21 -0.43 -8.92
CA CYS A 10 34.96 0.97 -8.62
C CYS A 10 34.66 1.15 -7.13
N GLU A 11 34.76 2.37 -6.63
CA GLU A 11 34.31 2.72 -5.28
C GLU A 11 32.78 2.64 -5.18
N ASP A 12 32.24 2.58 -3.95
CA ASP A 12 30.80 2.58 -3.72
C ASP A 12 30.16 3.83 -4.34
N GLY A 13 28.99 3.67 -4.98
CA GLY A 13 28.32 4.73 -5.74
C GLY A 13 28.81 4.85 -7.20
N PHE A 14 29.68 3.96 -7.65
CA PHE A 14 30.19 3.95 -9.02
C PHE A 14 30.13 2.56 -9.66
N GLU A 15 29.89 2.52 -10.96
CA GLU A 15 29.90 1.30 -11.76
C GLU A 15 30.94 1.38 -12.89
N VAL A 16 31.46 0.21 -13.27
CA VAL A 16 32.46 0.08 -14.34
C VAL A 16 31.82 0.45 -15.68
N LYS A 17 32.45 1.37 -16.43
CA LYS A 17 32.04 1.73 -17.79
C LYS A 17 32.25 0.58 -18.77
N GLU A 18 31.68 0.71 -19.98
CA GLU A 18 31.83 -0.26 -21.07
C GLU A 18 33.29 -0.54 -21.48
N ASP A 19 34.20 0.41 -21.20
CA ASP A 19 35.64 0.25 -21.44
C ASP A 19 36.33 -0.73 -20.47
N GLY A 20 35.63 -1.18 -19.42
CA GLY A 20 36.09 -2.14 -18.43
C GLY A 20 37.17 -1.62 -17.48
N ARG A 21 37.47 -0.31 -17.51
CA ARG A 21 38.61 0.29 -16.77
C ARG A 21 38.28 1.59 -16.06
N SER A 22 37.31 2.34 -16.57
CA SER A 22 36.88 3.62 -16.01
C SER A 22 35.62 3.44 -15.18
N CYS A 23 35.43 4.29 -14.18
CA CYS A 23 34.22 4.33 -13.37
C CYS A 23 33.30 5.46 -13.84
N LYS A 24 31.98 5.23 -13.80
CA LYS A 24 30.96 6.26 -13.90
C LYS A 24 30.11 6.23 -12.65
N ASP A 25 29.53 7.38 -12.34
CA ASP A 25 28.51 7.52 -11.32
C ASP A 25 27.39 6.51 -11.55
N GLN A 26 27.01 5.78 -10.51
CA GLN A 26 25.88 4.87 -10.54
C GLN A 26 24.63 5.66 -10.17
N ASP A 27 23.66 5.73 -11.09
CA ASP A 27 22.39 6.39 -10.78
C ASP A 27 21.53 5.47 -9.90
N GLU A 28 21.60 5.63 -8.58
CA GLU A 28 20.80 4.80 -7.67
C GLU A 28 19.29 5.10 -7.78
N CYS A 29 18.90 6.25 -8.35
CA CYS A 29 17.50 6.56 -8.61
C CYS A 29 16.91 5.77 -9.78
N ALA A 30 17.74 5.18 -10.64
CA ALA A 30 17.30 4.22 -11.65
C ALA A 30 16.93 2.85 -11.04
N ILE A 31 17.28 2.61 -9.76
CA ILE A 31 16.96 1.37 -9.04
C ILE A 31 15.66 1.58 -8.25
N TYR A 32 14.65 0.75 -8.56
CA TYR A 32 13.38 0.77 -7.84
C TYR A 32 13.57 0.47 -6.35
N GLY A 33 12.95 1.29 -5.50
CA GLY A 33 12.97 1.11 -4.05
C GLY A 33 14.15 1.76 -3.32
N THR A 34 15.05 2.46 -4.02
CA THR A 34 16.15 3.23 -3.38
C THR A 34 15.61 4.28 -2.41
N CYS A 35 14.59 5.03 -2.82
CA CYS A 35 13.83 5.94 -1.97
C CYS A 35 12.35 5.54 -2.02
N SER A 36 11.64 5.75 -0.91
CA SER A 36 10.19 5.51 -0.85
C SER A 36 9.36 6.53 -1.66
N GLN A 37 9.91 7.73 -1.89
CA GLN A 37 9.25 8.83 -2.58
C GLN A 37 10.21 9.49 -3.59
N THR A 38 10.71 10.68 -3.30
CA THR A 38 11.53 11.44 -4.25
C THR A 38 13.00 11.05 -4.12
N CYS A 39 13.65 10.75 -5.25
CA CYS A 39 15.07 10.45 -5.33
C CYS A 39 15.79 11.50 -6.18
N ARG A 40 16.95 11.96 -5.70
CA ARG A 40 17.86 12.82 -6.46
C ARG A 40 19.25 12.18 -6.51
N ASN A 41 19.66 11.78 -7.71
CA ASN A 41 21.00 11.26 -7.94
C ASN A 41 22.03 12.38 -7.72
N THR A 42 23.16 12.04 -7.12
CA THR A 42 24.30 12.95 -6.88
C THR A 42 25.59 12.22 -7.21
N TYR A 43 26.69 12.94 -7.41
CA TYR A 43 27.94 12.27 -7.76
C TYR A 43 28.46 11.40 -6.60
N GLY A 44 28.54 10.08 -6.82
CA GLY A 44 28.95 9.05 -5.88
C GLY A 44 27.90 8.70 -4.82
N SER A 45 26.66 9.18 -4.94
CA SER A 45 25.59 8.90 -3.96
C SER A 45 24.21 9.39 -4.42
N TYR A 46 23.23 9.36 -3.53
CA TYR A 46 21.89 9.90 -3.77
C TYR A 46 21.32 10.55 -2.52
N ALA A 47 20.31 11.39 -2.71
CA ALA A 47 19.53 11.98 -1.64
C ALA A 47 18.05 11.68 -1.82
N CYS A 48 17.41 11.09 -0.80
CA CYS A 48 15.97 10.94 -0.76
C CYS A 48 15.31 12.18 -0.13
N SER A 49 14.09 12.48 -0.55
CA SER A 49 13.25 13.51 0.06
C SER A 49 11.78 13.09 0.08
N CYS A 50 11.02 13.66 1.02
CA CYS A 50 9.59 13.39 1.18
C CYS A 50 8.74 14.51 0.61
N VAL A 51 7.61 14.16 0.00
CA VAL A 51 6.62 15.12 -0.49
C VAL A 51 5.89 15.80 0.68
N GLU A 52 5.14 16.85 0.37
CA GLU A 52 4.31 17.54 1.38
C GLU A 52 3.37 16.55 2.08
N GLY A 53 3.20 16.72 3.39
CA GLY A 53 2.45 15.78 4.23
C GLY A 53 3.26 14.60 4.79
N TYR A 54 4.53 14.44 4.40
CA TYR A 54 5.40 13.34 4.87
C TYR A 54 6.70 13.83 5.55
N ILE A 55 7.29 12.98 6.38
CA ILE A 55 8.52 13.19 7.14
C ILE A 55 9.51 12.04 6.93
N MET A 56 10.77 12.42 6.71
CA MET A 56 11.89 11.50 6.54
C MET A 56 12.07 10.63 7.79
N GLN A 57 12.26 9.33 7.59
CA GLN A 57 12.57 8.37 8.65
C GLN A 57 14.08 8.27 8.90
N PRO A 58 14.54 7.69 10.03
CA PRO A 58 15.96 7.61 10.37
C PRO A 58 16.84 6.82 9.38
N ASP A 59 16.24 6.03 8.49
CA ASP A 59 16.93 5.31 7.43
C ASP A 59 17.31 6.21 6.23
N ASN A 60 16.90 7.48 6.24
CA ASN A 60 17.08 8.47 5.17
C ASN A 60 16.55 8.03 3.79
N LYS A 61 15.62 7.06 3.76
CA LYS A 61 15.02 6.51 2.53
C LYS A 61 13.51 6.47 2.59
N SER A 62 12.97 6.23 3.78
CA SER A 62 11.55 6.04 4.01
C SER A 62 10.87 7.33 4.45
N CYS A 63 9.63 7.50 4.03
CA CYS A 63 8.79 8.64 4.35
C CYS A 63 7.53 8.17 5.09
N ARG A 64 7.23 8.78 6.24
CA ARG A 64 6.00 8.54 7.01
C ARG A 64 5.10 9.76 6.95
N ALA A 65 3.78 9.58 6.96
CA ALA A 65 2.86 10.72 7.04
C ALA A 65 3.12 11.53 8.33
N LYS A 66 3.08 12.88 8.24
CA LYS A 66 3.34 13.81 9.35
C LYS A 66 2.32 13.70 10.47
N SER A 67 1.07 13.51 10.10
CA SER A 67 -0.08 13.46 10.99
C SER A 67 -0.90 12.24 10.63
N GLU A 68 -0.43 11.05 11.02
CA GLU A 68 -1.37 9.96 11.23
C GLU A 68 -2.37 10.47 12.27
N PRO A 69 -3.64 10.71 11.90
CA PRO A 69 -4.61 11.19 12.86
C PRO A 69 -4.71 10.12 13.94
N THR A 70 -4.48 10.47 15.21
CA THR A 70 -4.59 9.51 16.32
C THR A 70 -5.99 8.91 16.43
N ASP A 71 -6.97 9.62 15.88
CA ASP A 71 -8.38 9.28 15.77
C ASP A 71 -8.75 8.59 14.44
N ARG A 72 -7.80 8.41 13.52
CA ARG A 72 -7.95 7.62 12.28
C ARG A 72 -6.63 6.94 11.92
N PRO A 73 -6.20 5.96 12.72
CA PRO A 73 -5.01 5.19 12.41
C PRO A 73 -5.21 4.40 11.09
N PRO A 74 -4.12 4.10 10.35
CA PRO A 74 -4.20 3.29 9.15
C PRO A 74 -4.78 1.89 9.47
N MET A 75 -5.74 1.48 8.65
CA MET A 75 -6.44 0.21 8.78
C MET A 75 -6.14 -0.69 7.57
N LEU A 76 -6.06 -1.99 7.84
CA LEU A 76 -6.00 -3.04 6.84
C LEU A 76 -7.36 -3.75 6.81
N LEU A 77 -8.02 -3.71 5.65
CA LEU A 77 -9.27 -4.42 5.38
C LEU A 77 -8.93 -5.69 4.62
N ILE A 78 -9.32 -6.84 5.16
CA ILE A 78 -9.11 -8.16 4.54
C ILE A 78 -10.47 -8.83 4.42
N ALA A 79 -10.86 -9.25 3.23
CA ALA A 79 -12.07 -10.04 3.04
C ALA A 79 -11.77 -11.44 2.53
N ASN A 80 -12.63 -12.37 2.92
CA ASN A 80 -12.83 -13.65 2.26
C ASN A 80 -14.32 -13.79 1.88
N SER A 81 -14.76 -14.97 1.47
CA SER A 81 -16.16 -15.23 1.07
C SER A 81 -17.19 -15.05 2.20
N GLU A 82 -16.76 -15.10 3.47
CA GLU A 82 -17.61 -15.11 4.65
C GLU A 82 -17.43 -13.89 5.57
N THR A 83 -16.24 -13.28 5.62
CA THR A 83 -15.93 -12.21 6.57
C THR A 83 -15.14 -11.08 5.94
N ILE A 84 -15.34 -9.87 6.46
CA ILE A 84 -14.45 -8.72 6.31
C ILE A 84 -13.84 -8.45 7.68
N GLU A 85 -12.53 -8.56 7.78
CA GLU A 85 -11.76 -8.31 8.98
C GLU A 85 -11.05 -6.96 8.87
N VAL A 86 -11.11 -6.18 9.94
CA VAL A 86 -10.46 -4.88 10.02
C VAL A 86 -9.38 -4.93 11.08
N TYR A 87 -8.14 -4.65 10.69
CA TYR A 87 -6.97 -4.63 11.55
C TYR A 87 -6.33 -3.25 11.55
N TYR A 88 -5.75 -2.85 12.68
CA TYR A 88 -4.78 -1.77 12.71
C TYR A 88 -3.40 -2.30 12.29
N LEU A 89 -2.53 -1.43 11.78
CA LEU A 89 -1.18 -1.83 11.35
C LEU A 89 -0.27 -2.32 12.49
N ASN A 90 -0.65 -2.10 13.74
CA ASN A 90 0.02 -2.70 14.92
C ASN A 90 -0.40 -4.16 15.18
N GLY A 91 -1.28 -4.72 14.34
CA GLY A 91 -1.78 -6.10 14.42
C GLY A 91 -3.03 -6.28 15.30
N SER A 92 -3.53 -5.25 15.98
CA SER A 92 -4.76 -5.39 16.76
C SER A 92 -5.99 -5.41 15.86
N LYS A 93 -6.90 -6.36 16.13
CA LYS A 93 -8.16 -6.49 15.39
C LYS A 93 -9.18 -5.49 15.91
N MET A 94 -9.76 -4.71 15.01
CA MET A 94 -10.78 -3.71 15.32
C MET A 94 -12.19 -4.29 15.23
N ALA A 95 -12.51 -4.93 14.11
CA ALA A 95 -13.86 -5.44 13.85
C ALA A 95 -13.83 -6.67 12.93
N THR A 96 -14.90 -7.45 12.99
CA THR A 96 -15.20 -8.54 12.06
C THR A 96 -16.65 -8.36 11.60
N LEU A 97 -16.85 -8.18 10.30
CA LEU A 97 -18.15 -8.18 9.65
C LEU A 97 -18.36 -9.57 9.05
N SER A 98 -19.37 -10.29 9.52
CA SER A 98 -19.70 -11.61 8.99
C SER A 98 -20.85 -11.51 8.00
N SER A 99 -20.71 -12.22 6.89
CA SER A 99 -21.81 -12.51 5.99
C SER A 99 -22.93 -13.21 6.74
N ILE A 100 -24.17 -12.87 6.38
CA ILE A 100 -25.39 -13.36 7.01
C ILE A 100 -26.13 -14.24 6.01
N ASN A 101 -26.72 -15.34 6.47
CA ASN A 101 -27.59 -16.21 5.67
C ASN A 101 -26.94 -16.79 4.40
N GLY A 102 -25.63 -17.03 4.43
CA GLY A 102 -24.89 -17.64 3.31
C GLY A 102 -24.69 -16.71 2.11
N ASN A 103 -24.71 -15.38 2.29
CA ASN A 103 -24.24 -14.50 1.24
C ASN A 103 -22.72 -14.71 1.04
N GLU A 104 -22.25 -14.57 -0.18
CA GLU A 104 -20.82 -14.61 -0.49
C GLU A 104 -20.32 -13.19 -0.73
N ILE A 105 -19.23 -12.81 -0.06
CA ILE A 105 -18.58 -11.50 -0.23
C ILE A 105 -17.57 -11.61 -1.38
N HIS A 106 -17.62 -10.67 -2.32
CA HIS A 106 -16.82 -10.72 -3.56
C HIS A 106 -15.72 -9.68 -3.61
N THR A 107 -16.07 -8.43 -3.33
CA THR A 107 -15.17 -7.28 -3.45
C THR A 107 -15.51 -6.25 -2.39
N LEU A 108 -14.50 -5.49 -1.96
CA LEU A 108 -14.59 -4.47 -0.93
C LEU A 108 -13.91 -3.18 -1.41
N ASP A 109 -14.42 -2.05 -0.97
CA ASP A 109 -13.80 -0.74 -1.15
C ASP A 109 -14.07 0.17 0.06
N PHE A 110 -13.30 1.24 0.21
CA PHE A 110 -13.42 2.21 1.28
C PHE A 110 -13.67 3.62 0.76
N ILE A 111 -14.77 4.23 1.21
CA ILE A 111 -15.16 5.59 0.85
C ILE A 111 -14.61 6.57 1.90
N TYR A 112 -13.47 7.19 1.59
CA TYR A 112 -12.71 8.01 2.54
C TYR A 112 -13.42 9.28 3.04
N ASN A 113 -14.21 9.94 2.19
CA ASN A 113 -14.91 11.18 2.53
C ASN A 113 -16.08 10.96 3.50
N GLU A 114 -16.62 9.74 3.56
CA GLU A 114 -17.77 9.36 4.38
C GLU A 114 -17.41 8.35 5.49
N ASP A 115 -16.16 7.88 5.51
CA ASP A 115 -15.66 6.81 6.38
C ASP A 115 -16.55 5.56 6.30
N MET A 116 -16.65 4.97 5.11
CA MET A 116 -17.50 3.79 4.91
C MET A 116 -16.75 2.63 4.27
N ILE A 117 -17.03 1.44 4.76
CA ILE A 117 -16.62 0.18 4.15
C ILE A 117 -17.80 -0.30 3.31
N CYS A 118 -17.60 -0.45 2.01
CA CYS A 118 -18.62 -0.96 1.10
C CYS A 118 -18.15 -2.27 0.48
N TRP A 119 -19.07 -3.21 0.29
CA TRP A 119 -18.77 -4.49 -0.34
C TRP A 119 -19.94 -4.97 -1.19
N ILE A 120 -19.61 -5.76 -2.21
CA ILE A 120 -20.61 -6.49 -2.98
C ILE A 120 -20.72 -7.89 -2.38
N GLN A 121 -21.96 -8.28 -2.09
CA GLN A 121 -22.29 -9.64 -1.70
C GLN A 121 -23.36 -10.22 -2.63
N SER A 122 -23.35 -11.53 -2.81
CA SER A 122 -24.40 -12.22 -3.58
C SER A 122 -25.01 -13.36 -2.80
N ARG A 123 -26.27 -13.66 -3.11
CA ARG A 123 -26.93 -14.89 -2.70
C ARG A 123 -27.85 -15.36 -3.81
N GLU A 124 -27.64 -16.61 -4.21
CA GLU A 124 -28.31 -17.21 -5.36
C GLU A 124 -28.12 -16.33 -6.62
N SER A 125 -29.19 -15.69 -7.10
CA SER A 125 -29.19 -14.78 -8.26
C SER A 125 -29.28 -13.30 -7.89
N SER A 126 -29.31 -12.98 -6.60
CA SER A 126 -29.40 -11.60 -6.11
C SER A 126 -28.02 -11.05 -5.76
N ASN A 127 -27.71 -9.86 -6.27
CA ASN A 127 -26.51 -9.11 -5.91
C ASN A 127 -26.92 -7.91 -5.05
N GLN A 128 -26.11 -7.60 -4.05
CA GLN A 128 -26.34 -6.48 -3.13
C GLN A 128 -25.05 -5.69 -2.94
N LEU A 129 -25.14 -4.37 -3.02
CA LEU A 129 -24.14 -3.47 -2.50
C LEU A 129 -24.49 -3.17 -1.04
N LYS A 130 -23.58 -3.51 -0.13
CA LYS A 130 -23.66 -3.19 1.30
C LYS A 130 -22.65 -2.09 1.60
N CYS A 131 -23.01 -1.18 2.49
CA CYS A 131 -22.11 -0.18 3.02
C CYS A 131 -22.35 -0.05 4.53
N ILE A 132 -21.29 0.16 5.29
CA ILE A 132 -21.36 0.44 6.72
C ILE A 132 -20.40 1.55 7.08
N GLN A 133 -20.86 2.47 7.93
CA GLN A 133 -20.04 3.57 8.39
C GLN A 133 -19.12 3.11 9.52
N ILE A 134 -17.89 3.63 9.52
CA ILE A 134 -16.93 3.48 10.61
C ILE A 134 -16.68 4.83 11.26
N THR A 135 -16.97 4.93 12.55
CA THR A 135 -16.71 6.15 13.32
C THR A 135 -15.22 6.30 13.62
N ARG A 136 -14.82 7.51 14.00
CA ARG A 136 -13.44 7.82 14.47
C ARG A 136 -13.02 7.00 15.70
N THR A 137 -13.96 6.40 16.44
CA THR A 137 -13.66 5.53 17.59
C THR A 137 -13.57 4.05 17.20
N GLY A 138 -13.62 3.74 15.89
CA GLY A 138 -13.60 2.37 15.38
C GLY A 138 -14.90 1.60 15.58
N ARG A 139 -16.03 2.32 15.79
CA ARG A 139 -17.36 1.68 15.89
C ARG A 139 -18.02 1.63 14.53
N LEU A 140 -18.70 0.53 14.25
CA LEU A 140 -19.49 0.35 13.05
C LEU A 140 -20.92 0.86 13.29
N THR A 141 -21.43 1.72 12.41
CA THR A 141 -22.78 2.30 12.48
C THR A 141 -23.43 2.35 11.11
N ASP A 142 -24.75 2.56 11.09
CA ASP A 142 -25.52 2.92 9.90
C ASP A 142 -25.26 1.99 8.69
N GLU A 143 -25.73 0.74 8.77
CA GLU A 143 -25.62 -0.21 7.66
C GLU A 143 -26.72 0.02 6.62
N TRP A 144 -26.33 0.06 5.35
CA TRP A 144 -27.23 0.25 4.21
C TRP A 144 -27.13 -0.91 3.23
N THR A 145 -28.17 -1.12 2.44
CA THR A 145 -28.19 -2.17 1.41
C THR A 145 -28.92 -1.68 0.17
N ILE A 146 -28.28 -1.85 -0.98
CA ILE A 146 -28.85 -1.57 -2.29
C ILE A 146 -28.90 -2.89 -3.05
N ASN A 147 -30.11 -3.31 -3.45
CA ASN A 147 -30.27 -4.47 -4.32
C ASN A 147 -29.87 -4.09 -5.74
N ILE A 148 -28.91 -4.81 -6.30
CA ILE A 148 -28.44 -4.62 -7.68
C ILE A 148 -29.37 -5.46 -8.56
N LEU A 149 -30.36 -4.81 -9.16
CA LEU A 149 -31.22 -5.45 -10.14
C LEU A 149 -30.37 -5.80 -11.37
N GLN A 150 -30.32 -7.07 -11.76
CA GLN A 150 -29.84 -7.45 -13.08
C GLN A 150 -30.81 -6.87 -14.10
N SER A 151 -30.45 -5.75 -14.74
CA SER A 151 -31.13 -5.35 -15.97
C SER A 151 -30.74 -6.37 -17.05
N PHE A 152 -31.56 -7.40 -17.21
CA PHE A 152 -31.52 -8.22 -18.41
C PHE A 152 -31.95 -7.33 -19.58
N HIS A 153 -30.99 -7.01 -20.44
CA HIS A 153 -31.28 -6.58 -21.80
C HIS A 153 -31.54 -7.81 -22.68
#